data_AF-A0A939TFU0-F1
#
_entry.id   AF-A0A939TFU0-F1
#
_cell.length_a   1.000
_cell.length_b   1.000
_cell.length_c   1.000
_cell.angle_alpha   90.00
_cell.angle_beta   90.00
_cell.angle_gamma   90.00
#
_symmetry.space_group_name_H-M   'P 1'
#
loop_
_entity.id
_entity.type
_entity.pdbx_description
1 polymer ?
#
loop_
_entity_poly.entity_id
_entity_poly.type
_entity_poly.pdbx_seq_one_letter_code
_entity_poly.pdbx_strand_id
1 'polypeptide(L)'
;MPRPRGGVAVAAAAAVVSVAAVIAVIGPSSAPPPGDSAPPARVLSRYETAGPRNAIIRDCGFSVPDPAAAGRSLWLFCDSVWKGTTPGMWLGSTAAAGTYTPGRVPTRLTEIPQPPIQAVRPEGPPQPLLGTPPGLTIPGSGTPCTVSGVAYSASWVAGAARIPGTADLLLTYTDVCVNGQTITPEGFGIARYRPATNTLTQQKRLFFIPGGLPFQLNLGSPVFWRGHLYLYAYRCDVPVAGTCQGGRVTLARVPADPGAWQNPSAYTYRGPFGWTPDASQAQPVVPGAAPTGVHVEDFAAAGKGLVLIEQPDIAGSYRIWQASTPEGPWRVTRTGRMPCAGGSGVDLCRAYIGHPELSTRDDLLMSYYNPAEHHLSVRAVPW
;
A
#
# COMPACT_ATOMS: atom_id res chain seq x y z
N MET A 1 78.99 23.47 -6.20
CA MET A 1 79.20 22.51 -7.31
C MET A 1 78.74 21.13 -6.84
N PRO A 2 78.36 20.16 -7.71
CA PRO A 2 78.20 20.20 -9.17
C PRO A 2 76.74 19.89 -9.64
N ARG A 3 76.53 19.79 -10.96
CA ARG A 3 75.34 19.16 -11.60
C ARG A 3 75.65 17.69 -11.94
N PRO A 4 74.63 16.80 -11.99
CA PRO A 4 74.20 16.18 -13.26
C PRO A 4 72.81 16.72 -13.69
N ARG A 5 72.38 16.84 -14.96
CA ARG A 5 72.28 15.87 -16.10
C ARG A 5 71.31 14.70 -15.82
N GLY A 6 70.30 14.39 -16.63
CA GLY A 6 69.74 15.05 -17.82
C GLY A 6 69.62 14.14 -19.05
N GLY A 7 68.44 14.11 -19.69
CA GLY A 7 68.08 13.19 -20.80
C GLY A 7 67.42 11.89 -20.30
N VAL A 8 66.56 11.19 -21.06
CA VAL A 8 66.06 11.36 -22.46
C VAL A 8 64.58 10.90 -22.48
N ALA A 9 63.61 11.69 -22.97
CA ALA A 9 62.83 11.51 -24.23
C ALA A 9 62.59 10.05 -24.70
N VAL A 10 61.47 9.63 -25.33
CA VAL A 10 60.66 10.11 -26.48
C VAL A 10 59.24 9.46 -26.33
N ALA A 11 58.08 9.89 -26.84
CA ALA A 11 57.62 10.86 -27.86
C ALA A 11 56.63 11.91 -27.25
N ALA A 12 55.77 12.73 -27.88
CA ALA A 12 55.09 12.82 -29.20
C ALA A 12 53.98 11.76 -29.47
N ALA A 13 52.88 11.99 -30.21
CA ALA A 13 52.29 13.17 -30.87
C ALA A 13 50.72 12.98 -30.89
N ALA A 14 49.82 13.78 -31.50
CA ALA A 14 49.94 14.94 -32.40
C ALA A 14 48.67 15.84 -32.39
N ALA A 15 48.83 17.07 -32.89
CA ALA A 15 47.90 17.89 -33.71
C ALA A 15 46.43 18.20 -33.31
N VAL A 16 46.14 19.51 -33.35
CA VAL A 16 44.82 20.18 -33.32
C VAL A 16 44.04 20.00 -34.62
N VAL A 17 42.70 19.90 -34.54
CA VAL A 17 41.76 20.38 -35.57
C VAL A 17 40.58 21.09 -34.90
N SER A 18 40.12 22.20 -35.47
CA SER A 18 39.01 23.02 -34.95
C SER A 18 37.63 22.54 -35.45
N VAL A 19 36.57 22.77 -34.67
CA VAL A 19 35.17 22.68 -35.13
C VAL A 19 34.46 24.01 -34.80
N ALA A 20 33.64 24.49 -35.73
CA ALA A 20 33.06 25.83 -35.70
C ALA A 20 31.89 25.98 -34.70
N ALA A 21 31.66 27.20 -34.24
CA ALA A 21 30.52 27.55 -33.41
C ALA A 21 29.23 27.59 -34.24
N VAL A 22 28.32 26.64 -34.00
CA VAL A 22 26.92 26.75 -34.42
C VAL A 22 26.15 27.42 -33.29
N ILE A 23 25.77 28.68 -33.45
CA ILE A 23 24.82 29.35 -32.56
C ILE A 23 23.42 28.83 -32.89
N ALA A 24 23.08 27.66 -32.35
CA ALA A 24 21.70 27.22 -32.28
C ALA A 24 20.95 28.17 -31.34
N VAL A 25 19.86 28.76 -31.82
CA VAL A 25 18.95 29.52 -30.95
C VAL A 25 18.22 28.53 -30.06
N ILE A 26 18.79 28.29 -28.87
CA ILE A 26 18.11 27.57 -27.79
C ILE A 26 17.02 28.50 -27.25
N GLY A 27 15.88 28.56 -27.95
CA GLY A 27 14.62 28.91 -27.32
C GLY A 27 14.43 28.02 -26.09
N PRO A 28 13.84 28.52 -24.99
CA PRO A 28 13.80 27.79 -23.74
C PRO A 28 13.09 26.45 -23.93
N SER A 29 13.88 25.38 -23.98
CA SER A 29 13.38 24.02 -24.06
C SER A 29 12.60 23.77 -22.78
N SER A 30 11.28 23.88 -22.87
CA SER A 30 10.37 23.55 -21.78
C SER A 30 10.52 22.08 -21.46
N ALA A 31 11.41 21.78 -20.50
CA ALA A 31 11.51 20.45 -19.94
C ALA A 31 10.11 20.02 -19.52
N PRO A 32 9.66 18.79 -19.88
CA PRO A 32 8.33 18.34 -19.48
C PRO A 32 8.23 18.49 -17.96
N PRO A 33 7.12 19.08 -17.45
CA PRO A 33 6.99 19.38 -16.02
C PRO A 33 7.25 18.09 -15.24
N PRO A 34 8.17 18.06 -14.24
CA PRO A 34 8.69 16.81 -13.70
C PRO A 34 7.56 15.88 -13.24
N GLY A 35 7.36 14.81 -14.00
CA GLY A 35 6.20 13.94 -13.90
C GLY A 35 6.49 12.66 -13.13
N ASP A 36 5.64 11.66 -13.39
CA ASP A 36 5.75 10.34 -12.76
C ASP A 36 7.04 9.63 -13.21
N SER A 37 7.79 9.07 -12.25
CA SER A 37 9.10 8.44 -12.49
C SER A 37 8.98 7.09 -13.17
N ALA A 38 10.03 6.67 -13.87
CA ALA A 38 10.19 5.26 -14.21
C ALA A 38 10.45 4.43 -12.94
N PRO A 39 9.88 3.22 -12.78
CA PRO A 39 10.24 2.31 -11.70
C PRO A 39 11.65 1.72 -11.91
N PRO A 40 12.37 1.34 -10.83
CA PRO A 40 12.00 1.51 -9.43
C PRO A 40 12.14 2.96 -8.94
N ALA A 41 11.14 3.48 -8.23
CA ALA A 41 11.15 4.84 -7.70
C ALA A 41 10.26 4.98 -6.45
N ARG A 42 10.42 6.11 -5.74
CA ARG A 42 9.65 6.47 -4.54
C ARG A 42 8.29 7.07 -4.89
N VAL A 43 7.28 6.76 -4.07
CA VAL A 43 5.92 7.34 -4.12
C VAL A 43 5.91 8.69 -3.39
N LEU A 44 6.43 9.75 -4.03
CA LEU A 44 6.66 11.03 -3.37
C LEU A 44 5.41 11.92 -3.35
N SER A 45 5.28 12.69 -2.27
CA SER A 45 4.29 13.76 -2.15
C SER A 45 4.89 15.15 -2.32
N ARG A 46 4.03 16.12 -2.67
CA ARG A 46 4.39 17.52 -2.87
C ARG A 46 5.06 18.15 -1.66
N TYR A 47 4.64 17.76 -0.45
CA TYR A 47 5.28 18.14 0.81
C TYR A 47 6.79 17.86 0.79
N GLU A 48 7.18 16.68 0.33
CA GLU A 48 8.57 16.22 0.27
C GLU A 48 9.34 16.96 -0.83
N THR A 49 8.69 17.20 -1.97
CA THR A 49 9.31 17.99 -3.06
C THR A 49 9.45 19.49 -2.75
N ALA A 50 8.73 20.02 -1.75
CA ALA A 50 8.71 21.44 -1.41
C ALA A 50 9.96 21.92 -0.65
N GLY A 51 10.78 21.02 -0.08
CA GLY A 51 12.01 21.41 0.58
C GLY A 51 12.92 20.25 0.99
N PRO A 52 14.26 20.41 0.94
CA PRO A 52 15.23 19.32 1.10
C PRO A 52 15.35 18.73 2.52
N ARG A 53 14.48 19.13 3.44
CA ARG A 53 14.34 18.55 4.80
C ARG A 53 12.97 17.90 5.03
N ASN A 54 12.08 17.98 4.04
CA ASN A 54 10.76 17.37 4.10
C ASN A 54 10.86 15.93 3.62
N ALA A 55 10.31 15.00 4.41
CA ALA A 55 10.28 13.57 4.10
C ALA A 55 9.15 12.92 4.88
N ILE A 56 8.51 11.90 4.32
CA ILE A 56 7.44 11.15 4.96
C ILE A 56 7.79 9.65 4.96
N ILE A 57 7.85 9.07 6.14
CA ILE A 57 7.92 7.62 6.35
C ILE A 57 6.47 7.12 6.44
N ARG A 58 6.10 6.13 5.62
CA ARG A 58 4.72 5.65 5.47
C ARG A 58 4.67 4.13 5.52
N ASP A 59 3.65 3.57 6.15
CA ASP A 59 3.28 2.16 6.03
C ASP A 59 2.05 1.97 5.13
N CYS A 60 1.76 0.73 4.75
CA CYS A 60 0.75 0.36 3.74
C CYS A 60 1.05 1.03 2.37
N GLY A 61 0.11 1.82 1.82
CA GLY A 61 0.24 2.39 0.47
C GLY A 61 -0.67 1.74 -0.56
N PHE A 62 -1.93 1.48 -0.21
CA PHE A 62 -2.94 1.07 -1.18
C PHE A 62 -3.23 2.23 -2.14
N SER A 63 -3.55 1.93 -3.39
CA SER A 63 -4.01 2.93 -4.36
C SER A 63 -5.26 2.45 -5.08
N VAL A 64 -6.07 3.38 -5.56
CA VAL A 64 -7.29 3.10 -6.34
C VAL A 64 -7.58 4.28 -7.27
N PRO A 65 -8.06 4.07 -8.51
CA PRO A 65 -8.54 5.15 -9.36
C PRO A 65 -9.53 6.08 -8.63
N ASP A 66 -9.30 7.39 -8.70
CA ASP A 66 -10.20 8.41 -8.19
C ASP A 66 -11.46 8.44 -9.09
N PRO A 67 -12.62 7.92 -8.64
CA PRO A 67 -13.81 7.82 -9.47
C PRO A 67 -14.47 9.19 -9.72
N ALA A 68 -14.00 10.26 -9.05
CA ALA A 68 -14.43 11.63 -9.28
C ALA A 68 -13.56 12.37 -10.31
N ALA A 69 -12.36 11.86 -10.63
CA ALA A 69 -11.45 12.50 -11.58
C ALA A 69 -10.61 11.48 -12.36
N ALA A 70 -10.94 11.31 -13.65
CA ALA A 70 -10.20 10.43 -14.56
C ALA A 70 -8.70 10.79 -14.63
N GLY A 71 -7.84 9.77 -14.66
CA GLY A 71 -6.38 9.93 -14.64
C GLY A 71 -5.80 10.35 -13.28
N ARG A 72 -6.60 10.36 -12.21
CA ARG A 72 -6.13 10.51 -10.82
C ARG A 72 -6.29 9.22 -10.01
N SER A 73 -5.42 9.05 -9.03
CA SER A 73 -5.40 7.92 -8.09
C SER A 73 -5.41 8.46 -6.66
N LEU A 74 -6.22 7.83 -5.81
CA LEU A 74 -6.24 8.02 -4.37
C LEU A 74 -5.29 7.00 -3.74
N TRP A 75 -4.31 7.49 -2.98
CA TRP A 75 -3.40 6.69 -2.18
C TRP A 75 -3.79 6.73 -0.71
N LEU A 76 -3.69 5.57 -0.06
CA LEU A 76 -4.14 5.30 1.29
C LEU A 76 -3.01 4.65 2.08
N PHE A 77 -2.55 5.35 3.11
CA PHE A 77 -1.43 4.94 3.94
C PHE A 77 -1.92 4.62 5.35
N CYS A 78 -1.16 3.78 6.04
CA CYS A 78 -1.31 3.58 7.47
C CYS A 78 -0.41 4.59 8.20
N ASP A 79 0.25 4.19 9.28
CA ASP A 79 1.12 5.06 10.07
C ASP A 79 2.04 5.93 9.21
N SER A 80 2.07 7.22 9.53
CA SER A 80 2.71 8.25 8.72
C SER A 80 3.49 9.20 9.63
N VAL A 81 4.81 9.23 9.48
CA VAL A 81 5.73 10.09 10.26
C VAL A 81 6.43 11.06 9.30
N TRP A 82 6.37 12.36 9.56
CA TRP A 82 6.94 13.38 8.68
C TRP A 82 7.99 14.27 9.37
N LYS A 83 9.02 14.61 8.58
CA LYS A 83 10.08 15.57 8.92
C LYS A 83 9.87 16.85 8.11
N GLY A 84 10.34 18.00 8.59
CA GLY A 84 10.23 19.29 7.92
C GLY A 84 10.32 20.46 8.91
N THR A 85 9.72 21.60 8.58
CA THR A 85 9.60 22.76 9.49
C THR A 85 8.67 22.50 10.68
N THR A 86 7.74 21.56 10.54
CA THR A 86 6.80 21.14 11.58
C THR A 86 6.72 19.61 11.55
N PRO A 87 7.71 18.91 12.14
CA PRO A 87 7.70 17.46 12.19
C PRO A 87 6.51 16.94 13.03
N GLY A 88 6.07 15.73 12.73
CA GLY A 88 4.92 15.13 13.39
C GLY A 88 4.67 13.70 12.95
N MET A 89 3.60 13.10 13.47
CA MET A 89 3.20 11.74 13.15
C MET A 89 1.69 11.54 13.32
N TRP A 90 1.15 10.59 12.57
CA TRP A 90 -0.19 10.05 12.75
C TRP A 90 -0.09 8.52 12.87
N LEU A 91 -0.73 7.98 13.91
CA LEU A 91 -0.82 6.55 14.19
C LEU A 91 -2.23 6.09 13.84
N GLY A 92 -2.39 5.53 12.64
CA GLY A 92 -3.66 5.45 11.92
C GLY A 92 -3.54 5.88 10.46
N SER A 93 -4.66 5.86 9.75
CA SER A 93 -4.64 6.05 8.29
C SER A 93 -4.50 7.52 7.86
N THR A 94 -3.70 7.78 6.82
CA THR A 94 -3.64 9.05 6.07
C THR A 94 -3.92 8.83 4.58
N ALA A 95 -4.11 9.91 3.81
CA ALA A 95 -4.34 9.80 2.36
C ALA A 95 -3.69 10.94 1.57
N ALA A 96 -3.38 10.66 0.31
CA ALA A 96 -2.95 11.65 -0.67
C ALA A 96 -3.52 11.31 -2.06
N ALA A 97 -3.67 12.28 -2.96
CA ALA A 97 -4.10 12.02 -4.34
C ALA A 97 -3.29 12.80 -5.36
N GLY A 98 -3.09 12.21 -6.53
CA GLY A 98 -2.36 12.81 -7.65
C GLY A 98 -2.81 12.25 -8.98
N THR A 99 -2.24 12.77 -10.06
CA THR A 99 -2.32 12.11 -11.37
C THR A 99 -1.60 10.76 -11.32
N TYR A 100 -1.97 9.85 -12.23
CA TYR A 100 -1.19 8.66 -12.50
C TYR A 100 -0.96 8.44 -13.99
N THR A 101 0.15 7.78 -14.30
CA THR A 101 0.50 7.32 -15.63
C THR A 101 0.82 5.83 -15.57
N PRO A 102 0.17 4.95 -16.36
CA PRO A 102 0.53 3.53 -16.41
C PRO A 102 2.01 3.33 -16.76
N GLY A 103 2.67 2.39 -16.07
CA GLY A 103 4.11 2.15 -16.15
C GLY A 103 4.98 3.14 -15.37
N ARG A 104 4.40 4.02 -14.53
CA ARG A 104 5.12 5.06 -13.78
C ARG A 104 4.76 5.11 -12.29
N VAL A 105 5.62 5.76 -11.51
CA VAL A 105 5.48 5.97 -10.06
C VAL A 105 5.19 7.44 -9.78
N PRO A 106 4.11 7.81 -9.08
CA PRO A 106 3.77 9.21 -8.86
C PRO A 106 4.78 9.91 -7.95
N THR A 107 5.20 11.11 -8.35
CA THR A 107 6.22 11.92 -7.65
C THR A 107 5.67 13.18 -6.99
N ARG A 108 4.36 13.43 -7.16
CA ARG A 108 3.69 14.70 -6.81
C ARG A 108 2.29 14.47 -6.23
N LEU A 109 2.12 13.43 -5.42
CA LEU A 109 0.90 13.22 -4.65
C LEU A 109 0.61 14.44 -3.76
N THR A 110 -0.66 14.77 -3.57
CA THR A 110 -1.10 15.93 -2.79
C THR A 110 -1.82 15.43 -1.56
N GLU A 111 -1.33 15.79 -0.37
CA GLU A 111 -1.90 15.33 0.90
C GLU A 111 -3.37 15.74 1.03
N ILE A 112 -4.22 14.79 1.43
CA ILE A 112 -5.65 15.03 1.63
C ILE A 112 -5.85 15.52 3.08
N PRO A 113 -6.47 16.69 3.29
CA PRO A 113 -6.76 17.19 4.64
C PRO A 113 -7.78 16.31 5.36
N GLN A 114 -7.88 16.44 6.69
CA GLN A 114 -8.79 15.63 7.49
C GLN A 114 -10.26 15.81 7.05
N PRO A 115 -11.01 14.75 6.71
CA PRO A 115 -12.43 14.84 6.38
C PRO A 115 -13.24 15.51 7.51
N PRO A 116 -14.20 16.40 7.21
CA PRO A 116 -14.72 16.77 5.89
C PRO A 116 -14.07 18.02 5.27
N ILE A 117 -12.88 18.44 5.73
CA ILE A 117 -12.22 19.67 5.24
C ILE A 117 -11.87 19.51 3.75
N GLN A 118 -12.27 20.44 2.89
CA GLN A 118 -11.94 20.40 1.45
C GLN A 118 -10.75 21.28 1.06
N ALA A 119 -10.31 22.18 1.95
CA ALA A 119 -9.23 23.12 1.69
C ALA A 119 -7.85 22.43 1.70
N VAL A 120 -7.46 21.86 0.56
CA VAL A 120 -6.15 21.25 0.33
C VAL A 120 -5.05 22.32 0.43
N ARG A 121 -4.01 22.06 1.25
CA ARG A 121 -2.74 22.77 1.18
C ARG A 121 -1.78 21.91 0.34
N PRO A 122 -1.40 22.31 -0.89
CA PRO A 122 -0.69 21.41 -1.80
C PRO A 122 0.64 20.87 -1.24
N GLU A 123 1.28 21.65 -0.37
CA GLU A 123 2.57 21.35 0.27
C GLU A 123 2.41 21.20 1.80
N GLY A 124 1.21 20.88 2.27
CA GLY A 124 0.96 20.57 3.68
C GLY A 124 1.42 19.15 4.07
N PRO A 125 1.74 18.88 5.34
CA PRO A 125 2.06 17.52 5.81
C PRO A 125 0.81 16.62 5.81
N PRO A 126 0.99 15.28 5.86
CA PRO A 126 -0.10 14.31 5.99
C PRO A 126 -1.10 14.66 7.10
N GLN A 127 -2.38 14.31 6.90
CA GLN A 127 -3.46 14.54 7.85
C GLN A 127 -4.26 13.24 8.11
N PRO A 128 -4.97 13.13 9.25
CA PRO A 128 -5.80 11.97 9.56
C PRO A 128 -6.90 11.74 8.51
N LEU A 129 -6.95 10.55 7.90
CA LEU A 129 -8.12 10.10 7.14
C LEU A 129 -9.14 9.48 8.08
N LEU A 130 -8.73 8.41 8.79
CA LEU A 130 -9.53 7.73 9.82
C LEU A 130 -9.09 8.19 11.20
N GLY A 131 -10.04 8.44 12.10
CA GLY A 131 -9.76 8.77 13.50
C GLY A 131 -9.30 7.57 14.32
N THR A 132 -8.70 7.83 15.48
CA THR A 132 -8.28 6.81 16.46
C THR A 132 -9.49 5.99 16.97
N PRO A 133 -9.45 4.65 16.93
CA PRO A 133 -10.59 3.83 17.32
C PRO A 133 -10.72 3.70 18.85
N PRO A 134 -11.93 3.77 19.42
CA PRO A 134 -12.13 3.67 20.86
C PRO A 134 -12.29 2.22 21.34
N GLY A 135 -11.89 1.98 22.60
CA GLY A 135 -12.23 0.78 23.37
C GLY A 135 -11.31 -0.43 23.21
N LEU A 136 -10.21 -0.31 22.45
CA LEU A 136 -9.22 -1.37 22.27
C LEU A 136 -8.43 -1.62 23.56
N THR A 137 -7.95 -2.84 23.76
CA THR A 137 -7.31 -3.29 25.00
C THR A 137 -6.09 -4.18 24.76
N ILE A 138 -5.00 -3.88 25.48
CA ILE A 138 -3.79 -4.70 25.50
C ILE A 138 -4.15 -6.17 25.84
N PRO A 139 -3.80 -7.14 24.96
CA PRO A 139 -4.17 -8.54 25.16
C PRO A 139 -3.68 -9.12 26.48
N GLY A 140 -4.52 -9.92 27.13
CA GLY A 140 -4.23 -10.59 28.40
C GLY A 140 -4.30 -9.69 29.63
N SER A 141 -4.10 -8.37 29.53
CA SER A 141 -4.24 -7.43 30.66
C SER A 141 -5.57 -6.68 30.68
N GLY A 142 -6.25 -6.52 29.54
CA GLY A 142 -7.48 -5.73 29.42
C GLY A 142 -7.28 -4.23 29.61
N THR A 143 -6.03 -3.76 29.70
CA THR A 143 -5.68 -2.35 29.86
C THR A 143 -6.01 -1.58 28.58
N PRO A 144 -6.64 -0.38 28.63
CA PRO A 144 -6.91 0.41 27.42
C PRO A 144 -5.65 0.63 26.58
N CYS A 145 -5.73 0.41 25.26
CA CYS A 145 -4.58 0.49 24.36
C CYS A 145 -4.25 1.94 23.96
N THR A 146 -4.01 2.78 24.98
CA THR A 146 -3.67 4.21 24.87
C THR A 146 -2.63 4.60 25.93
N VAL A 147 -1.72 3.68 26.27
CA VAL A 147 -0.69 3.87 27.29
C VAL A 147 0.49 4.61 26.67
N SER A 148 0.62 5.91 26.98
CA SER A 148 1.65 6.79 26.42
C SER A 148 3.05 6.18 26.46
N GLY A 149 3.71 6.09 25.30
CA GLY A 149 5.06 5.52 25.15
C GLY A 149 5.14 3.99 25.18
N VAL A 150 4.03 3.28 25.36
CA VAL A 150 3.99 1.80 25.47
C VAL A 150 3.05 1.18 24.43
N ALA A 151 1.81 1.67 24.35
CA ALA A 151 0.78 1.10 23.49
C ALA A 151 -0.19 2.16 22.92
N TYR A 152 -0.63 1.96 21.68
CA TYR A 152 -1.57 2.85 20.99
C TYR A 152 -2.61 2.09 20.15
N SER A 153 -3.75 2.74 19.96
CA SER A 153 -4.85 2.28 19.11
C SER A 153 -4.78 2.98 17.75
N ALA A 154 -4.97 2.26 16.65
CA ALA A 154 -4.97 2.83 15.31
C ALA A 154 -6.01 2.15 14.40
N SER A 155 -6.65 2.91 13.52
CA SER A 155 -7.43 2.36 12.40
C SER A 155 -6.57 2.42 11.13
N TRP A 156 -6.11 1.25 10.68
CA TRP A 156 -5.28 1.07 9.49
C TRP A 156 -6.13 0.60 8.30
N VAL A 157 -5.96 1.24 7.14
CA VAL A 157 -6.61 0.79 5.90
C VAL A 157 -6.17 -0.63 5.54
N ALA A 158 -7.13 -1.44 5.09
CA ALA A 158 -6.93 -2.83 4.65
C ALA A 158 -7.19 -3.01 3.13
N GLY A 159 -7.36 -1.90 2.41
CA GLY A 159 -7.71 -1.83 0.99
C GLY A 159 -8.93 -0.95 0.71
N ALA A 160 -9.15 -0.61 -0.56
CA ALA A 160 -10.29 0.19 -0.99
C ALA A 160 -10.78 -0.26 -2.37
N ALA A 161 -12.06 -0.09 -2.67
CA ALA A 161 -12.63 -0.40 -3.99
C ALA A 161 -13.72 0.59 -4.38
N ARG A 162 -13.88 0.81 -5.69
CA ARG A 162 -14.99 1.62 -6.21
C ARG A 162 -16.33 0.90 -6.02
N ILE A 163 -17.28 1.58 -5.39
CA ILE A 163 -18.65 1.05 -5.25
C ILE A 163 -19.32 1.05 -6.63
N PRO A 164 -19.79 -0.10 -7.16
CA PRO A 164 -20.36 -0.22 -8.50
C PRO A 164 -21.49 0.79 -8.76
N GLY A 165 -21.48 1.38 -9.95
CA GLY A 165 -22.49 2.38 -10.36
C GLY A 165 -22.36 3.76 -9.70
N THR A 166 -21.34 4.02 -8.88
CA THR A 166 -21.19 5.29 -8.15
C THR A 166 -19.85 5.99 -8.40
N ALA A 167 -19.70 7.19 -7.82
CA ALA A 167 -18.44 7.93 -7.68
C ALA A 167 -17.88 7.89 -6.24
N ASP A 168 -18.30 6.91 -5.44
CA ASP A 168 -17.83 6.71 -4.06
C ASP A 168 -16.96 5.45 -3.96
N LEU A 169 -16.06 5.44 -2.98
CA LEU A 169 -15.17 4.34 -2.64
C LEU A 169 -15.64 3.67 -1.34
N LEU A 170 -15.59 2.34 -1.29
CA LEU A 170 -15.64 1.59 -0.05
C LEU A 170 -14.21 1.40 0.46
N LEU A 171 -13.89 2.01 1.59
CA LEU A 171 -12.66 1.76 2.34
C LEU A 171 -12.91 0.60 3.31
N THR A 172 -11.92 -0.28 3.44
CA THR A 172 -11.84 -1.29 4.50
C THR A 172 -10.76 -0.89 5.50
N TYR A 173 -10.96 -1.19 6.78
CA TYR A 173 -9.95 -0.91 7.80
C TYR A 173 -9.96 -1.94 8.94
N THR A 174 -8.79 -2.14 9.53
CA THR A 174 -8.58 -2.90 10.76
C THR A 174 -8.29 -1.93 11.90
N ASP A 175 -9.00 -2.12 13.01
CA ASP A 175 -8.67 -1.48 14.28
C ASP A 175 -7.62 -2.35 14.99
N VAL A 176 -6.42 -1.83 15.17
CA VAL A 176 -5.29 -2.50 15.82
C VAL A 176 -4.91 -1.85 17.14
N CYS A 177 -4.56 -2.67 18.12
CA CYS A 177 -3.75 -2.26 19.26
C CYS A 177 -2.30 -2.66 18.99
N VAL A 178 -1.40 -1.69 19.08
CA VAL A 178 0.04 -1.92 18.99
C VAL A 178 0.64 -1.73 20.38
N ASN A 179 1.35 -2.74 20.89
CA ASN A 179 2.02 -2.73 22.18
C ASN A 179 3.47 -3.23 21.99
N GLY A 180 4.44 -2.33 22.09
CA GLY A 180 5.83 -2.61 21.71
C GLY A 180 5.93 -3.04 20.23
N GLN A 181 6.31 -4.29 19.98
CA GLN A 181 6.35 -4.90 18.63
C GLN A 181 5.12 -5.78 18.31
N THR A 182 4.21 -5.97 19.27
CA THR A 182 3.02 -6.81 19.09
C THR A 182 1.89 -5.98 18.49
N ILE A 183 1.44 -6.36 17.29
CA ILE A 183 0.26 -5.80 16.62
C ILE A 183 -0.90 -6.76 16.80
N THR A 184 -2.00 -6.31 17.39
CA THR A 184 -3.21 -7.11 17.60
C THR A 184 -4.41 -6.48 16.89
N PRO A 185 -4.94 -7.09 15.83
CA PRO A 185 -6.27 -6.77 15.31
C PRO A 185 -7.32 -7.02 16.40
N GLU A 186 -8.13 -6.01 16.71
CA GLU A 186 -9.25 -6.10 17.66
C GLU A 186 -10.59 -5.78 17.00
N GLY A 187 -10.59 -5.08 15.86
CA GLY A 187 -11.80 -4.85 15.09
C GLY A 187 -11.56 -4.78 13.59
N PHE A 188 -12.63 -4.99 12.83
CA PHE A 188 -12.70 -4.76 11.40
C PHE A 188 -13.88 -3.85 11.09
N GLY A 189 -13.71 -2.93 10.15
CA GLY A 189 -14.73 -1.99 9.75
C GLY A 189 -14.61 -1.52 8.31
N ILE A 190 -15.60 -0.74 7.92
CA ILE A 190 -15.73 -0.15 6.58
C ILE A 190 -16.14 1.31 6.69
N ALA A 191 -15.80 2.10 5.66
CA ALA A 191 -16.28 3.46 5.51
C ALA A 191 -16.55 3.76 4.03
N ARG A 192 -17.57 4.58 3.75
CA ARG A 192 -17.86 5.08 2.41
C ARG A 192 -17.22 6.46 2.25
N TYR A 193 -16.20 6.55 1.40
CA TYR A 193 -15.47 7.78 1.11
C TYR A 193 -15.90 8.39 -0.21
N ARG A 194 -16.09 9.72 -0.23
CA ARG A 194 -16.33 10.51 -1.43
C ARG A 194 -15.15 11.46 -1.69
N PRO A 195 -14.27 11.16 -2.66
CA PRO A 195 -13.12 12.02 -2.97
C PRO A 195 -13.54 13.43 -3.37
N ALA A 196 -14.58 13.56 -4.21
CA ALA A 196 -15.08 14.83 -4.73
C ALA A 196 -15.40 15.90 -3.67
N THR A 197 -15.78 15.48 -2.47
CA THR A 197 -16.16 16.37 -1.35
C THR A 197 -15.32 16.13 -0.10
N ASN A 198 -14.24 15.34 -0.22
CA ASN A 198 -13.43 14.79 0.88
C ASN A 198 -14.24 14.33 2.09
N THR A 199 -15.27 13.51 1.88
CA THR A 199 -16.24 13.16 2.95
C THR A 199 -16.20 11.66 3.27
N LEU A 200 -16.00 11.32 4.54
CA LEU A 200 -16.28 9.98 5.07
C LEU A 200 -17.73 9.92 5.56
N THR A 201 -18.41 8.83 5.22
CA THR A 201 -19.80 8.54 5.57
C THR A 201 -19.95 7.06 5.87
N GLN A 202 -21.01 6.68 6.61
CA GLN A 202 -21.32 5.27 6.90
C GLN A 202 -20.12 4.49 7.48
N GLN A 203 -19.24 5.15 8.26
CA GLN A 203 -18.14 4.48 8.93
C GLN A 203 -18.68 3.58 10.03
N LYS A 204 -18.35 2.29 9.99
CA LYS A 204 -18.85 1.30 10.94
C LYS A 204 -17.82 0.21 11.22
N ARG A 205 -17.56 -0.02 12.50
CA ARG A 205 -16.92 -1.24 12.99
C ARG A 205 -17.95 -2.38 12.95
N LEU A 206 -17.66 -3.39 12.14
CA LEU A 206 -18.55 -4.53 11.88
C LEU A 206 -18.29 -5.67 12.86
N PHE A 207 -17.02 -5.99 13.08
CA PHE A 207 -16.57 -6.99 14.04
C PHE A 207 -15.66 -6.31 15.06
N PHE A 208 -15.79 -6.68 16.33
CA PHE A 208 -14.98 -6.13 17.42
C PHE A 208 -14.90 -7.13 18.57
N ILE A 209 -13.68 -7.54 18.94
CA ILE A 209 -13.40 -8.39 20.09
C ILE A 209 -12.15 -7.80 20.79
N PRO A 210 -12.32 -7.16 21.96
CA PRO A 210 -11.20 -6.60 22.72
C PRO A 210 -10.13 -7.64 23.03
N GLY A 211 -8.86 -7.26 22.85
CA GLY A 211 -7.70 -8.12 23.08
C GLY A 211 -7.46 -9.24 22.05
N GLY A 212 -8.28 -9.38 21.00
CA GLY A 212 -7.98 -10.27 19.88
C GLY A 212 -9.16 -10.65 18.99
N LEU A 213 -9.17 -10.17 17.75
CA LEU A 213 -10.11 -10.55 16.71
C LEU A 213 -9.68 -11.85 16.00
N PRO A 214 -10.55 -12.86 15.84
CA PRO A 214 -10.29 -14.02 15.00
C PRO A 214 -9.91 -13.64 13.57
N PHE A 215 -8.85 -14.25 13.02
CA PHE A 215 -8.27 -13.81 11.75
C PHE A 215 -9.25 -13.80 10.59
N GLN A 216 -10.24 -14.70 10.58
CA GLN A 216 -11.29 -14.78 9.56
C GLN A 216 -12.21 -13.56 9.51
N LEU A 217 -12.24 -12.76 10.59
CA LEU A 217 -12.96 -11.50 10.70
C LEU A 217 -12.04 -10.28 10.45
N ASN A 218 -10.72 -10.46 10.44
CA ASN A 218 -9.75 -9.44 10.05
C ASN A 218 -9.64 -9.39 8.52
N LEU A 219 -10.62 -8.73 7.90
CA LEU A 219 -10.82 -8.70 6.47
C LEU A 219 -10.12 -7.50 5.80
N GLY A 220 -9.82 -7.63 4.51
CA GLY A 220 -9.27 -6.58 3.66
C GLY A 220 -9.41 -6.94 2.18
N SER A 221 -8.73 -6.19 1.31
CA SER A 221 -8.74 -6.38 -0.15
C SER A 221 -10.17 -6.50 -0.73
N PRO A 222 -10.99 -5.43 -0.66
CA PRO A 222 -12.36 -5.44 -1.13
C PRO A 222 -12.43 -5.63 -2.66
N VAL A 223 -13.17 -6.64 -3.12
CA VAL A 223 -13.38 -6.91 -4.55
C VAL A 223 -14.88 -7.01 -4.84
N PHE A 224 -15.40 -6.13 -5.69
CA PHE A 224 -16.80 -6.22 -6.14
C PHE A 224 -16.93 -7.15 -7.34
N TRP A 225 -17.64 -8.26 -7.19
CA TRP A 225 -17.81 -9.28 -8.24
C TRP A 225 -19.21 -9.89 -8.19
N ARG A 226 -19.89 -9.97 -9.35
CA ARG A 226 -21.19 -10.64 -9.55
C ARG A 226 -22.20 -10.41 -8.40
N GLY A 227 -22.49 -9.14 -8.12
CA GLY A 227 -23.49 -8.73 -7.12
C GLY A 227 -23.07 -8.92 -5.66
N HIS A 228 -21.80 -9.22 -5.38
CA HIS A 228 -21.25 -9.38 -4.03
C HIS A 228 -20.01 -8.49 -3.84
N LEU A 229 -19.80 -8.06 -2.60
CA LEU A 229 -18.50 -7.63 -2.09
C LEU A 229 -17.81 -8.89 -1.54
N TYR A 230 -16.65 -9.22 -2.09
CA TYR A 230 -15.72 -10.24 -1.59
C TYR A 230 -14.60 -9.58 -0.80
N LEU A 231 -14.12 -10.25 0.24
CA LEU A 231 -13.11 -9.75 1.18
C LEU A 231 -12.20 -10.91 1.62
N TYR A 232 -10.90 -10.65 1.70
CA TYR A 232 -9.89 -11.65 2.05
C TYR A 232 -9.42 -11.48 3.48
N ALA A 233 -9.26 -12.60 4.19
CA ALA A 233 -8.55 -12.69 5.46
C ALA A 233 -7.35 -13.62 5.29
N TYR A 234 -6.30 -13.41 6.10
CA TYR A 234 -5.11 -14.26 6.03
C TYR A 234 -4.50 -14.49 7.41
N ARG A 235 -3.70 -15.56 7.51
CA ARG A 235 -2.94 -15.90 8.71
C ARG A 235 -1.71 -16.73 8.35
N CYS A 236 -0.60 -16.45 9.02
CA CYS A 236 0.48 -17.42 9.14
C CYS A 236 0.17 -18.39 10.29
N ASP A 237 0.23 -19.69 10.02
CA ASP A 237 0.01 -20.74 11.03
C ASP A 237 1.32 -21.40 11.47
N VAL A 238 2.36 -21.37 10.62
CA VAL A 238 3.71 -21.86 10.91
C VAL A 238 4.74 -20.74 10.70
N PRO A 239 4.85 -19.78 11.64
CA PRO A 239 5.83 -18.69 11.59
C PRO A 239 7.22 -19.18 12.01
N VAL A 240 8.25 -18.85 11.23
CA VAL A 240 9.65 -19.18 11.50
C VAL A 240 10.52 -17.96 11.17
N ALA A 241 11.01 -17.28 12.20
CA ALA A 241 11.97 -16.16 12.09
C ALA A 241 11.59 -15.09 11.04
N GLY A 242 10.31 -14.66 11.01
CA GLY A 242 9.79 -13.67 10.06
C GLY A 242 9.48 -14.19 8.66
N THR A 243 9.73 -15.47 8.40
CA THR A 243 9.16 -16.22 7.26
C THR A 243 7.90 -16.94 7.72
N CYS A 244 6.93 -17.12 6.82
CA CYS A 244 5.85 -18.06 7.02
C CYS A 244 6.09 -19.34 6.19
N GLN A 245 6.08 -20.51 6.85
CA GLN A 245 6.27 -21.80 6.16
C GLN A 245 4.94 -22.48 5.79
N GLY A 246 3.84 -22.07 6.42
CA GLY A 246 2.50 -22.57 6.14
C GLY A 246 1.46 -21.64 6.75
N GLY A 247 0.38 -21.38 6.01
CA GLY A 247 -0.67 -20.48 6.46
C GLY A 247 -1.94 -20.63 5.64
N ARG A 248 -2.84 -19.66 5.75
CA ARG A 248 -4.16 -19.68 5.13
C ARG A 248 -4.53 -18.31 4.58
N VAL A 249 -5.23 -18.33 3.45
CA VAL A 249 -6.01 -17.19 2.93
C VAL A 249 -7.45 -17.65 2.83
N THR A 250 -8.33 -17.05 3.62
CA THR A 250 -9.76 -17.35 3.67
C THR A 250 -10.57 -16.22 3.00
N LEU A 251 -11.79 -16.54 2.58
CA LEU A 251 -12.65 -15.65 1.80
C LEU A 251 -13.99 -15.44 2.50
N ALA A 252 -14.36 -14.18 2.71
CA ALA A 252 -15.70 -13.75 3.06
C ALA A 252 -16.39 -13.10 1.85
N ARG A 253 -17.72 -13.10 1.86
CA ARG A 253 -18.53 -12.26 0.97
C ARG A 253 -19.82 -11.81 1.66
N VAL A 254 -20.35 -10.71 1.16
CA VAL A 254 -21.65 -10.14 1.50
C VAL A 254 -22.29 -9.60 0.21
N PRO A 255 -23.62 -9.52 0.05
CA PRO A 255 -24.22 -8.87 -1.11
C PRO A 255 -23.69 -7.44 -1.31
N ALA A 256 -23.58 -7.00 -2.58
CA ALA A 256 -23.09 -5.67 -2.96
C ALA A 256 -24.16 -4.57 -2.73
N ASP A 257 -24.74 -4.55 -1.53
CA ASP A 257 -25.75 -3.62 -1.08
C ASP A 257 -25.27 -2.88 0.19
N PRO A 258 -25.48 -1.55 0.30
CA PRO A 258 -25.09 -0.77 1.48
C PRO A 258 -25.76 -1.18 2.79
N GLY A 259 -26.96 -1.77 2.78
CA GLY A 259 -27.57 -2.33 3.99
C GLY A 259 -26.90 -3.65 4.40
N ALA A 260 -26.64 -4.52 3.43
CA ALA A 260 -26.00 -5.81 3.63
C ALA A 260 -24.56 -5.68 4.14
N TRP A 261 -23.68 -4.93 3.47
CA TRP A 261 -22.29 -4.81 3.93
C TRP A 261 -22.14 -4.01 5.23
N GLN A 262 -23.16 -3.23 5.62
CA GLN A 262 -23.23 -2.59 6.95
C GLN A 262 -23.74 -3.53 8.04
N ASN A 263 -24.20 -4.75 7.71
CA ASN A 263 -24.71 -5.71 8.67
C ASN A 263 -23.73 -6.89 8.87
N PRO A 264 -23.08 -7.05 10.04
CA PRO A 264 -22.15 -8.16 10.26
C PRO A 264 -22.79 -9.55 10.16
N SER A 265 -24.11 -9.71 10.35
CA SER A 265 -24.79 -11.01 10.17
C SER A 265 -25.14 -11.35 8.72
N ALA A 266 -24.93 -10.44 7.77
CA ALA A 266 -25.07 -10.73 6.33
C ALA A 266 -23.78 -11.29 5.69
N TYR A 267 -22.68 -11.35 6.45
CA TYR A 267 -21.41 -11.88 5.99
C TYR A 267 -21.43 -13.40 5.99
N THR A 268 -20.93 -13.99 4.90
CA THR A 268 -20.76 -15.44 4.75
C THR A 268 -19.33 -15.76 4.34
N TYR A 269 -18.83 -16.90 4.80
CA TYR A 269 -17.46 -17.34 4.64
C TYR A 269 -17.42 -18.60 3.79
N ARG A 270 -16.36 -18.79 3.00
CA ARG A 270 -16.21 -19.97 2.16
C ARG A 270 -15.82 -21.17 3.01
N GLY A 271 -16.80 -22.00 3.36
CA GLY A 271 -16.63 -23.27 4.07
C GLY A 271 -16.42 -24.47 3.12
N PRO A 272 -16.33 -25.69 3.66
CA PRO A 272 -16.06 -26.90 2.87
C PRO A 272 -17.20 -27.27 1.92
N PHE A 273 -18.46 -26.99 2.30
CA PHE A 273 -19.66 -27.36 1.54
C PHE A 273 -20.36 -26.17 0.85
N GLY A 274 -19.70 -25.00 0.77
CA GLY A 274 -20.27 -23.79 0.18
C GLY A 274 -20.06 -22.56 1.06
N TRP A 275 -21.11 -21.75 1.22
CA TRP A 275 -21.08 -20.51 2.00
C TRP A 275 -21.79 -20.69 3.34
N THR A 276 -21.14 -20.26 4.43
CA THR A 276 -21.62 -20.43 5.82
C THR A 276 -21.59 -19.09 6.57
N PRO A 277 -22.52 -18.80 7.50
CA PRO A 277 -22.41 -17.63 8.38
C PRO A 277 -21.32 -17.78 9.44
N ASP A 278 -20.84 -19.00 9.71
CA ASP A 278 -19.82 -19.26 10.73
C ASP A 278 -18.39 -19.06 10.18
N ALA A 279 -17.74 -17.99 10.64
CA ALA A 279 -16.37 -17.65 10.30
C ALA A 279 -15.32 -18.69 10.77
N SER A 280 -15.63 -19.49 11.81
CA SER A 280 -14.73 -20.55 12.30
C SER A 280 -14.55 -21.67 11.26
N GLN A 281 -15.57 -21.92 10.44
CA GLN A 281 -15.59 -22.97 9.41
C GLN A 281 -14.92 -22.54 8.08
N ALA A 282 -14.44 -21.30 7.98
CA ALA A 282 -13.84 -20.77 6.75
C ALA A 282 -12.58 -21.57 6.34
N GLN A 283 -12.57 -22.02 5.09
CA GLN A 283 -11.51 -22.84 4.50
C GLN A 283 -10.56 -22.00 3.62
N PRO A 284 -9.32 -22.47 3.40
CA PRO A 284 -8.37 -21.76 2.55
C PRO A 284 -8.82 -21.79 1.09
N VAL A 285 -8.86 -20.63 0.43
CA VAL A 285 -9.15 -20.54 -1.02
C VAL A 285 -7.88 -20.51 -1.88
N VAL A 286 -6.70 -20.33 -1.27
CA VAL A 286 -5.39 -20.35 -1.93
C VAL A 286 -4.55 -21.52 -1.39
N PRO A 287 -4.60 -22.71 -2.02
CA PRO A 287 -3.81 -23.87 -1.59
C PRO A 287 -2.30 -23.60 -1.72
N GLY A 288 -1.54 -23.89 -0.66
CA GLY A 288 -0.09 -23.64 -0.62
C GLY A 288 0.32 -22.20 -0.31
N ALA A 289 -0.63 -21.32 0.05
CA ALA A 289 -0.33 -20.03 0.64
C ALA A 289 0.37 -20.18 2.01
N ALA A 290 1.27 -19.26 2.30
CA ALA A 290 1.97 -19.09 3.56
C ALA A 290 2.27 -17.60 3.74
N PRO A 291 1.27 -16.76 4.07
CA PRO A 291 1.43 -15.30 4.06
C PRO A 291 1.83 -14.73 5.42
N THR A 292 2.80 -13.80 5.41
CA THR A 292 2.89 -12.71 6.41
C THR A 292 2.08 -11.48 5.97
N GLY A 293 1.75 -11.37 4.68
CA GLY A 293 0.81 -10.38 4.13
C GLY A 293 0.17 -10.85 2.82
N VAL A 294 -1.06 -10.43 2.53
CA VAL A 294 -1.67 -10.52 1.19
C VAL A 294 -2.38 -9.23 0.80
N HIS A 295 -2.45 -8.97 -0.50
CA HIS A 295 -3.34 -7.98 -1.10
C HIS A 295 -3.96 -8.58 -2.38
N VAL A 296 -5.23 -8.30 -2.65
CA VAL A 296 -5.97 -8.81 -3.83
C VAL A 296 -6.73 -7.68 -4.51
N GLU A 297 -6.61 -7.56 -5.83
CA GLU A 297 -7.45 -6.63 -6.60
C GLU A 297 -7.67 -7.11 -8.05
N ASP A 298 -8.49 -6.37 -8.81
CA ASP A 298 -8.86 -6.67 -10.19
C ASP A 298 -7.98 -5.92 -11.22
N PHE A 299 -7.15 -6.69 -11.91
CA PHE A 299 -6.26 -6.26 -12.98
C PHE A 299 -6.83 -6.66 -14.37
N ALA A 300 -8.15 -6.82 -14.51
CA ALA A 300 -8.82 -7.02 -15.80
C ALA A 300 -8.48 -5.93 -16.83
N ALA A 301 -8.26 -4.68 -16.41
CA ALA A 301 -7.81 -3.59 -17.29
C ALA A 301 -6.42 -3.86 -17.93
N ALA A 302 -5.53 -4.53 -17.19
CA ALA A 302 -4.23 -5.02 -17.67
C ALA A 302 -4.33 -6.39 -18.38
N GLY A 303 -5.53 -6.99 -18.46
CA GLY A 303 -5.77 -8.30 -19.07
C GLY A 303 -5.39 -9.49 -18.17
N LYS A 304 -5.35 -9.31 -16.84
CA LYS A 304 -4.86 -10.35 -15.89
C LYS A 304 -5.94 -10.92 -14.97
N GLY A 305 -7.12 -10.31 -14.92
CA GLY A 305 -8.19 -10.70 -14.00
C GLY A 305 -7.80 -10.42 -12.55
N LEU A 306 -8.26 -11.26 -11.61
CA LEU A 306 -7.94 -11.08 -10.20
C LEU A 306 -6.51 -11.54 -9.91
N VAL A 307 -5.74 -10.66 -9.27
CA VAL A 307 -4.35 -10.92 -8.86
C VAL A 307 -4.29 -10.86 -7.34
N LEU A 308 -3.69 -11.88 -6.73
CA LEU A 308 -3.29 -11.87 -5.32
C LEU A 308 -1.77 -11.75 -5.26
N ILE A 309 -1.31 -10.71 -4.58
CA ILE A 309 0.08 -10.50 -4.20
C ILE A 309 0.24 -11.05 -2.79
N GLU A 310 1.20 -11.95 -2.62
CA GLU A 310 1.53 -12.59 -1.36
C GLU A 310 2.95 -12.20 -0.94
N GLN A 311 3.07 -11.75 0.30
CA GLN A 311 4.33 -11.65 1.01
C GLN A 311 4.47 -12.86 1.95
N PRO A 312 5.29 -13.87 1.62
CA PRO A 312 5.61 -14.98 2.53
C PRO A 312 6.72 -14.69 3.56
N ASP A 313 7.55 -13.67 3.37
CA ASP A 313 8.61 -13.31 4.33
C ASP A 313 8.90 -11.81 4.44
N ILE A 314 9.63 -11.44 5.49
CA ILE A 314 10.15 -10.08 5.74
C ILE A 314 11.48 -9.77 5.02
N ALA A 315 12.06 -10.76 4.33
CA ALA A 315 13.39 -10.70 3.73
C ALA A 315 13.37 -10.26 2.26
N GLY A 316 12.18 -10.16 1.66
CA GLY A 316 11.96 -9.62 0.31
C GLY A 316 11.12 -10.51 -0.60
N SER A 317 10.85 -11.76 -0.24
CA SER A 317 10.28 -12.74 -1.20
C SER A 317 8.79 -12.47 -1.43
N TYR A 318 8.35 -12.57 -2.68
CA TYR A 318 6.94 -12.45 -3.07
C TYR A 318 6.47 -13.63 -3.92
N ARG A 319 5.16 -13.89 -3.91
CA ARG A 319 4.47 -14.74 -4.90
C ARG A 319 3.28 -13.97 -5.48
N ILE A 320 3.07 -14.09 -6.78
CA ILE A 320 1.94 -13.51 -7.51
C ILE A 320 1.07 -14.67 -7.98
N TRP A 321 -0.22 -14.59 -7.64
CA TRP A 321 -1.23 -15.57 -7.97
C TRP A 321 -2.32 -14.93 -8.83
N GLN A 322 -2.90 -15.70 -9.76
CA GLN A 322 -4.04 -15.26 -10.59
C GLN A 322 -5.24 -16.20 -10.46
N ALA A 323 -6.44 -15.64 -10.61
CA ALA A 323 -7.70 -16.36 -10.69
C ALA A 323 -8.74 -15.62 -11.56
N SER A 324 -9.69 -16.38 -12.12
CA SER A 324 -10.84 -15.84 -12.87
C SER A 324 -12.08 -15.55 -12.02
N THR A 325 -12.07 -15.95 -10.74
CA THR A 325 -13.12 -15.63 -9.75
C THR A 325 -12.47 -15.45 -8.37
N PRO A 326 -13.11 -14.72 -7.43
CA PRO A 326 -12.57 -14.52 -6.08
C PRO A 326 -12.29 -15.83 -5.32
N GLU A 327 -13.10 -16.85 -5.63
CA GLU A 327 -13.08 -18.20 -5.06
C GLU A 327 -11.97 -19.09 -5.66
N GLY A 328 -11.22 -18.59 -6.64
CA GLY A 328 -10.19 -19.33 -7.36
C GLY A 328 -10.70 -20.01 -8.63
N PRO A 329 -10.06 -21.12 -9.07
CA PRO A 329 -8.84 -21.70 -8.50
C PRO A 329 -7.64 -20.77 -8.69
N TRP A 330 -6.94 -20.47 -7.59
CA TRP A 330 -5.75 -19.62 -7.60
C TRP A 330 -4.52 -20.39 -8.08
N ARG A 331 -3.70 -19.77 -8.93
CA ARG A 331 -2.45 -20.34 -9.47
C ARG A 331 -1.32 -19.34 -9.34
N VAL A 332 -0.16 -19.77 -8.81
CA VAL A 332 1.08 -18.98 -8.88
C VAL A 332 1.43 -18.77 -10.36
N THR A 333 1.58 -17.52 -10.79
CA THR A 333 2.15 -17.18 -12.10
C THR A 333 3.60 -16.80 -11.97
N ARG A 334 3.99 -16.16 -10.86
CA ARG A 334 5.35 -15.64 -10.66
C ARG A 334 5.79 -15.68 -9.20
N THR A 335 7.09 -15.84 -8.99
CA THR A 335 7.76 -15.67 -7.70
C THR A 335 8.96 -14.74 -7.90
N GLY A 336 9.48 -14.16 -6.82
CA GLY A 336 10.69 -13.34 -6.89
C GLY A 336 11.03 -12.68 -5.58
N ARG A 337 11.92 -11.67 -5.63
CA ARG A 337 12.36 -10.90 -4.46
C ARG A 337 12.38 -9.40 -4.75
N MET A 338 11.90 -8.60 -3.79
CA MET A 338 12.06 -7.15 -3.74
C MET A 338 13.52 -6.79 -3.42
N PRO A 339 14.06 -5.69 -3.99
CA PRO A 339 15.44 -5.26 -3.77
C PRO A 339 15.57 -4.46 -2.46
N CYS A 340 14.97 -4.95 -1.38
CA CYS A 340 15.06 -4.35 -0.06
C CYS A 340 16.46 -4.51 0.52
N ALA A 341 16.91 -3.49 1.24
CA ALA A 341 18.14 -3.50 2.01
C ALA A 341 17.93 -2.87 3.39
N GLY A 342 18.86 -3.12 4.32
CA GLY A 342 18.77 -2.62 5.70
C GLY A 342 17.59 -3.18 6.51
N GLY A 343 17.24 -2.47 7.58
CA GLY A 343 16.10 -2.80 8.44
C GLY A 343 16.41 -3.73 9.61
N SER A 344 15.59 -3.63 10.68
CA SER A 344 15.57 -4.58 11.81
C SER A 344 14.30 -4.40 12.66
N GLY A 345 13.98 -5.38 13.52
CA GLY A 345 12.80 -5.32 14.40
C GLY A 345 11.50 -5.40 13.59
N VAL A 346 10.76 -4.29 13.50
CA VAL A 346 9.58 -4.13 12.61
C VAL A 346 9.87 -3.28 11.37
N ASP A 347 11.03 -2.62 11.31
CA ASP A 347 11.48 -1.82 10.17
C ASP A 347 12.01 -2.74 9.06
N LEU A 348 11.09 -3.45 8.42
CA LEU A 348 11.37 -4.57 7.52
C LEU A 348 10.71 -4.40 6.15
N CYS A 349 11.19 -5.16 5.16
CA CYS A 349 10.63 -5.19 3.82
C CYS A 349 9.17 -5.69 3.88
N ARG A 350 8.19 -4.82 3.62
CA ARG A 350 6.76 -5.12 3.82
C ARG A 350 5.84 -4.33 2.91
N ALA A 351 4.53 -4.43 3.14
CA ALA A 351 3.47 -3.67 2.44
C ALA A 351 3.48 -3.90 0.92
N TYR A 352 3.49 -5.17 0.50
CA TYR A 352 3.45 -5.54 -0.92
C TYR A 352 2.02 -5.39 -1.45
N ILE A 353 1.79 -4.30 -2.16
CA ILE A 353 0.47 -3.91 -2.66
C ILE A 353 0.58 -3.63 -4.16
N GLY A 354 -0.42 -4.04 -4.93
CA GLY A 354 -0.46 -3.86 -6.38
C GLY A 354 -1.29 -2.64 -6.74
N HIS A 355 -1.02 -2.07 -7.91
CA HIS A 355 -1.70 -0.87 -8.37
C HIS A 355 -2.28 -1.12 -9.77
N PRO A 356 -3.57 -1.52 -9.89
CA PRO A 356 -4.19 -1.87 -11.16
C PRO A 356 -4.15 -0.74 -12.20
N GLU A 357 -4.12 0.50 -11.73
CA GLU A 357 -4.12 1.72 -12.54
C GLU A 357 -2.72 2.19 -12.97
N LEU A 358 -1.69 1.83 -12.19
CA LEU A 358 -0.30 2.01 -12.61
C LEU A 358 0.19 0.84 -13.48
N SER A 359 -0.45 -0.32 -13.40
CA SER A 359 0.00 -1.53 -14.08
C SER A 359 -0.23 -1.48 -15.59
N THR A 360 0.62 -2.18 -16.34
CA THR A 360 0.53 -2.31 -17.79
C THR A 360 0.16 -3.75 -18.17
N ARG A 361 -0.02 -4.02 -19.47
CA ARG A 361 -0.21 -5.40 -19.96
C ARG A 361 1.02 -6.29 -19.76
N ASP A 362 2.17 -5.67 -19.54
CA ASP A 362 3.50 -6.31 -19.54
C ASP A 362 4.11 -6.35 -18.13
N ASP A 363 3.81 -5.36 -17.28
CA ASP A 363 4.26 -5.22 -15.90
C ASP A 363 3.13 -5.00 -14.89
N LEU A 364 3.18 -5.74 -13.78
CA LEU A 364 2.57 -5.36 -12.51
C LEU A 364 3.40 -4.23 -11.89
N LEU A 365 2.76 -3.12 -11.55
CA LEU A 365 3.34 -2.09 -10.70
C LEU A 365 2.95 -2.39 -9.25
N MET A 366 3.95 -2.62 -8.39
CA MET A 366 3.76 -3.05 -7.00
C MET A 366 4.64 -2.23 -6.05
N SER A 367 4.03 -1.68 -4.98
CA SER A 367 4.75 -1.02 -3.88
C SER A 367 5.37 -2.02 -2.92
N TYR A 368 6.37 -1.55 -2.20
CA TYR A 368 6.89 -2.15 -0.98
C TYR A 368 7.54 -1.05 -0.13
N TYR A 369 7.53 -1.22 1.18
CA TYR A 369 8.36 -0.41 2.08
C TYR A 369 9.82 -0.87 2.00
N ASN A 370 10.75 0.04 1.71
CA ASN A 370 12.18 -0.22 1.68
C ASN A 370 12.88 0.37 2.93
N PRO A 371 13.37 -0.45 3.88
CA PRO A 371 13.98 0.05 5.12
C PRO A 371 15.20 0.95 4.90
N ALA A 372 16.10 0.61 3.97
CA ALA A 372 17.28 1.43 3.64
C ALA A 372 16.93 2.83 3.08
N GLU A 373 15.68 3.06 2.67
CA GLU A 373 15.19 4.36 2.20
C GLU A 373 14.21 5.01 3.19
N HIS A 374 13.75 4.27 4.20
CA HIS A 374 12.62 4.56 5.08
C HIS A 374 11.36 5.05 4.32
N HIS A 375 11.07 4.43 3.17
CA HIS A 375 10.10 4.97 2.22
C HIS A 375 9.38 3.86 1.42
N LEU A 376 8.16 4.16 0.96
CA LEU A 376 7.42 3.33 0.00
C LEU A 376 7.98 3.50 -1.42
N SER A 377 8.48 2.42 -1.99
CA SER A 377 9.05 2.36 -3.34
C SER A 377 8.19 1.44 -4.21
N VAL A 378 7.94 1.82 -5.46
CA VAL A 378 7.20 1.02 -6.44
C VAL A 378 8.15 0.48 -7.49
N ARG A 379 7.98 -0.80 -7.83
CA ARG A 379 8.76 -1.52 -8.84
C ARG A 379 7.83 -2.13 -9.89
N ALA A 380 8.29 -2.12 -11.14
CA ALA A 380 7.71 -2.94 -12.20
C ALA A 380 8.20 -4.39 -12.05
N VAL A 381 7.25 -5.31 -11.99
CA VAL A 381 7.46 -6.75 -12.01
C VAL A 381 6.71 -7.27 -13.22
N PRO A 382 7.40 -7.81 -14.25
CA PRO A 382 6.72 -8.40 -15.39
C PRO A 382 5.76 -9.51 -14.95
N TRP A 383 4.72 -9.78 -15.71
CA TRP A 383 3.68 -10.75 -15.33
C TRP A 383 4.17 -12.21 -15.20
#